data_AF-A0A6P0SSA3-F1
#
_entry.id   AF-A0A6P0SSA3-F1
#
_cell.length_a   1.000
_cell.length_b   1.000
_cell.length_c   1.000
_cell.angle_alpha   90.00
_cell.angle_beta   90.00
_cell.angle_gamma   90.00
#
_symmetry.space_group_name_H-M   'P 1'
#
loop_
_entity.id
_entity.type
_entity.pdbx_description
1 polymer ?
#
loop_
_entity_poly.entity_id
_entity_poly.type
_entity_poly.pdbx_seq_one_letter_code
_entity_poly.pdbx_strand_id
1 'polypeptide(L)'
;MKTKVESTSNSLSAKLVRYGHEKFTGRLDLKVSTAQQWSLYLSYGRLVWASGSVHPTRRWRRQIIYHCPEINPNRIALKKIEPGSCW
;
A
#
# COMPACT_ATOMS: atom_id res chain seq x y z
N MET A 1 -0.29 0.42 19.66
CA MET A 1 -0.69 -0.29 18.43
C MET A 1 0.21 -1.52 18.30
N LYS A 2 -0.35 -2.73 18.26
CA LYS A 2 0.44 -3.98 18.26
C LYS A 2 0.68 -4.41 16.81
N THR A 3 1.91 -4.36 16.33
CA THR A 3 2.30 -4.86 15.00
C THR A 3 2.85 -6.27 15.12
N LYS A 4 2.09 -7.27 14.63
CA LYS A 4 2.52 -8.67 14.56
C LYS A 4 3.06 -8.93 13.16
N VAL A 5 4.36 -9.16 13.03
CA VAL A 5 4.99 -9.56 11.76
C VAL A 5 5.10 -11.08 11.77
N GLU A 6 4.30 -11.75 10.94
CA GLU A 6 4.34 -13.22 10.79
C GLU A 6 4.44 -13.61 9.32
N SER A 7 5.55 -14.27 9.00
CA SER A 7 5.88 -14.90 7.74
C SER A 7 5.51 -16.37 7.77
N THR A 8 4.32 -16.74 7.28
CA THR A 8 3.98 -18.13 6.96
C THR A 8 2.96 -18.20 5.82
N SER A 9 3.21 -19.14 4.91
CA SER A 9 2.44 -19.49 3.72
C SER A 9 1.08 -20.15 4.04
N ASN A 10 0.33 -19.60 5.01
CA ASN A 10 -1.09 -19.86 5.16
C ASN A 10 -1.87 -18.74 4.47
N SER A 11 -2.50 -19.14 3.36
CA SER A 11 -3.03 -18.32 2.27
C SER A 11 -3.62 -16.99 2.74
N LEU A 12 -3.13 -15.88 2.16
CA LEU A 12 -3.70 -14.55 2.34
C LEU A 12 -5.24 -14.55 2.19
N SER A 13 -5.78 -15.38 1.29
CA SER A 13 -7.22 -15.53 1.12
C SER A 13 -7.92 -16.00 2.39
N ALA A 14 -7.37 -16.99 3.11
CA ALA A 14 -7.94 -17.48 4.36
C ALA A 14 -7.96 -16.41 5.44
N LYS A 15 -6.91 -15.57 5.52
CA LYS A 15 -6.89 -14.41 6.42
C LYS A 15 -7.95 -13.37 6.04
N LEU A 16 -8.11 -13.08 4.76
CA LEU A 16 -9.12 -12.14 4.27
C LEU A 16 -10.55 -12.65 4.54
N VAL A 17 -10.81 -13.94 4.32
CA VAL A 17 -12.10 -14.56 4.68
C VAL A 17 -12.37 -14.39 6.18
N ARG A 18 -11.39 -14.70 7.03
CA ARG A 18 -11.52 -14.52 8.48
C ARG A 18 -11.82 -13.07 8.87
N TYR A 19 -11.09 -12.10 8.31
CA TYR A 19 -11.33 -10.67 8.54
C TYR A 19 -12.70 -10.20 8.05
N GLY A 20 -13.21 -10.81 6.97
CA GLY A 20 -14.58 -10.63 6.52
C GLY A 20 -15.60 -11.03 7.59
N HIS A 21 -15.47 -12.25 8.13
CA HIS A 21 -16.35 -12.75 9.19
C HIS A 21 -16.27 -11.93 10.48
N GLU A 22 -15.07 -11.53 10.88
CA GLU A 22 -14.82 -10.71 12.09
C GLU A 22 -15.23 -9.23 11.91
N LYS A 23 -15.67 -8.82 10.71
CA LYS A 23 -15.96 -7.42 10.36
C LYS A 23 -14.79 -6.49 10.68
N PHE A 24 -13.58 -6.99 10.45
CA PHE A 24 -12.35 -6.28 10.79
C PHE A 24 -12.30 -4.90 10.11
N THR A 25 -11.91 -3.90 10.88
CA THR A 25 -11.68 -2.54 10.40
C THR A 25 -10.26 -2.14 10.78
N GLY A 26 -9.45 -1.81 9.79
CA GLY A 26 -8.06 -1.48 10.01
C GLY A 26 -7.18 -1.70 8.80
N ARG A 27 -5.87 -1.65 9.02
CA ARG A 27 -4.84 -1.78 7.99
C ARG A 27 -4.12 -3.12 8.13
N LEU A 28 -3.93 -3.81 7.01
CA LEU A 28 -3.15 -5.03 6.89
C LEU A 28 -1.92 -4.75 6.00
N ASP A 29 -0.74 -4.83 6.59
CA ASP A 29 0.53 -4.72 5.85
C ASP A 29 1.02 -6.09 5.38
N LEU A 30 1.24 -6.22 4.08
CA LEU A 30 1.69 -7.41 3.39
C LEU A 30 3.09 -7.16 2.83
N LYS A 31 4.04 -8.00 3.21
CA LYS A 31 5.37 -8.04 2.59
C LYS A 31 5.34 -9.12 1.51
N VAL A 32 5.35 -8.70 0.25
CA VAL A 32 5.31 -9.61 -0.92
C VAL A 32 6.73 -9.99 -1.34
N SER A 33 7.66 -9.04 -1.28
CA SER A 33 9.09 -9.25 -1.50
C SER A 33 9.90 -8.20 -0.75
N THR A 34 11.23 -8.32 -0.76
CA THR A 34 12.16 -7.40 -0.07
C THR A 34 11.93 -5.92 -0.41
N ALA A 35 11.42 -5.62 -1.62
CA ALA A 35 11.15 -4.26 -2.09
C ALA A 35 9.65 -3.95 -2.25
N GLN A 36 8.75 -4.91 -2.04
CA GLN A 36 7.33 -4.75 -2.32
C GLN A 36 6.50 -4.95 -1.06
N GLN A 37 6.01 -3.82 -0.52
CA GLN A 37 5.02 -3.80 0.54
C GLN A 37 3.67 -3.33 0.00
N TRP A 38 2.62 -3.98 0.46
CA TRP A 38 1.25 -3.56 0.24
C TRP A 38 0.57 -3.28 1.57
N SER A 39 -0.30 -2.28 1.60
CA SER A 39 -1.18 -2.00 2.73
C SER A 39 -2.60 -2.08 2.25
N LEU A 40 -3.38 -2.99 2.82
CA LEU A 40 -4.82 -3.13 2.57
C LEU A 40 -5.58 -2.45 3.70
N TYR A 41 -6.57 -1.64 3.37
CA TYR A 41 -7.42 -0.95 4.34
C TYR A 41 -8.80 -1.57 4.25
N LEU A 42 -9.23 -2.16 5.36
CA LEU A 42 -10.52 -2.79 5.51
C LEU A 42 -11.42 -1.94 6.38
N SER A 43 -12.70 -1.91 6.04
CA SER A 43 -13.79 -1.40 6.88
C SER A 43 -14.90 -2.41 6.90
N TYR A 44 -15.31 -2.82 8.10
CA TYR A 44 -16.38 -3.81 8.32
C TYR A 44 -16.16 -5.13 7.54
N GLY A 45 -14.91 -5.60 7.48
CA GLY A 45 -14.53 -6.82 6.76
C GLY A 45 -14.45 -6.67 5.24
N ARG A 46 -14.64 -5.46 4.69
CA ARG A 46 -14.57 -5.18 3.25
C ARG A 46 -13.33 -4.37 2.92
N LEU A 47 -12.70 -4.67 1.78
CA LEU A 47 -11.58 -3.88 1.27
C LEU A 47 -12.08 -2.53 0.75
N VAL A 48 -11.58 -1.43 1.32
CA VAL A 48 -11.92 -0.05 0.92
C VAL A 48 -10.79 0.60 0.15
N TRP A 49 -9.54 0.29 0.49
CA TRP A 49 -8.37 0.84 -0.18
C TRP A 49 -7.20 -0.13 -0.19
N ALA A 50 -6.31 0.02 -1.15
CA ALA A 50 -5.05 -0.71 -1.20
C ALA A 50 -3.93 0.21 -1.69
N SER A 51 -2.81 0.24 -0.99
CA SER A 51 -1.60 0.94 -1.41
C SER A 51 -0.43 -0.04 -1.56
N GLY A 52 0.02 -0.24 -2.80
CA GLY A 52 1.31 -0.87 -3.09
C GLY A 52 2.41 0.18 -3.21
N SER A 53 3.55 -0.03 -2.55
CA SER A 53 4.72 0.86 -2.58
C SER A 53 5.67 0.61 -3.75
N VAL A 54 5.23 -0.10 -4.80
CA VAL A 54 6.13 -0.53 -5.89
C VAL A 54 6.81 0.65 -6.58
N HIS A 55 6.08 1.74 -6.86
CA HIS A 55 6.63 2.91 -7.55
C HIS A 55 5.94 4.23 -7.12
N PRO A 56 6.20 4.78 -5.92
CA PRO A 56 5.60 6.03 -5.45
C PRO A 56 5.87 7.19 -6.43
N THR A 57 7.10 7.27 -6.96
CA THR A 57 7.50 8.21 -8.02
C THR A 57 6.60 8.11 -9.25
N ARG A 58 6.34 6.89 -9.75
CA ARG A 58 5.51 6.68 -10.94
C ARG A 58 4.04 7.03 -10.68
N ARG A 59 3.51 6.69 -9.49
CA ARG A 59 2.15 7.06 -9.09
C ARG A 59 2.00 8.58 -9.03
N TRP A 60 2.94 9.28 -8.39
CA TRP A 60 2.95 10.74 -8.33
C TRP A 60 3.01 11.36 -9.74
N ARG A 61 3.89 10.87 -10.62
CA ARG A 61 3.98 11.39 -12.00
C ARG A 61 2.65 11.25 -12.74
N ARG A 62 1.96 10.11 -12.60
CA ARG A 62 0.63 9.89 -13.21
C ARG A 62 -0.42 10.88 -12.70
N GLN A 63 -0.42 11.18 -11.40
CA GLN A 63 -1.37 12.13 -10.81
C GLN A 63 -1.12 13.55 -11.31
N ILE A 64 0.15 13.98 -11.40
CA ILE A 64 0.49 15.30 -11.97
C ILE A 64 0.05 15.39 -13.43
N ILE A 65 0.33 14.38 -14.25
CA ILE A 65 -0.10 14.38 -15.67
C ILE A 65 -1.61 14.51 -15.80
N TYR A 66 -2.36 13.86 -14.91
CA TYR A 66 -3.82 13.84 -14.98
C TYR A 66 -4.46 15.13 -14.47
N HIS A 67 -3.96 15.69 -13.37
CA HIS A 67 -4.58 16.85 -12.69
C HIS A 67 -3.93 18.20 -13.01
N CYS A 68 -2.68 18.20 -13.47
CA CYS A 68 -1.90 19.42 -13.75
C CYS A 68 -1.12 19.26 -15.07
N PRO A 69 -1.81 19.25 -16.22
CA PRO A 69 -1.17 18.97 -17.52
C PRO A 69 -0.11 20.00 -17.91
N GLU A 70 -0.20 21.24 -17.42
CA GLU A 70 0.80 22.30 -17.55
C GLU A 70 2.15 21.98 -16.87
N ILE A 71 2.17 21.06 -15.89
CA ILE A 71 3.38 20.69 -15.17
C ILE A 71 4.00 19.47 -15.84
N ASN A 72 5.23 19.61 -16.36
CA ASN A 72 5.99 18.46 -16.85
C ASN A 72 6.67 17.73 -15.68
N PRO A 73 6.17 16.54 -15.27
CA PRO A 73 6.68 15.84 -14.10
C PRO A 73 8.09 15.26 -14.29
N ASN A 74 8.59 15.20 -15.53
CA ASN A 74 9.95 14.73 -15.82
C ASN A 74 11.00 15.80 -15.52
N ARG A 75 10.60 17.08 -15.41
CA ARG A 75 11.49 18.18 -15.01
C ARG A 75 11.65 18.32 -13.50
N ILE A 76 10.89 17.55 -12.72
CA ILE A 76 10.90 17.60 -11.26
C ILE A 76 11.79 16.46 -10.74
N ALA A 77 12.90 16.83 -10.11
CA ALA A 77 13.80 15.89 -9.45
C ALA A 77 13.17 15.40 -8.15
N LEU A 78 12.65 14.18 -8.16
CA LEU A 78 12.12 13.55 -6.96
C LEU A 78 13.25 12.92 -6.15
N LYS A 79 13.33 13.29 -4.87
CA LYS A 79 14.24 12.62 -3.93
C LYS A 79 13.83 11.15 -3.83
N LYS A 80 14.81 10.24 -3.90
CA LYS A 80 14.56 8.83 -3.56
C LYS A 80 14.08 8.78 -2.12
N ILE A 81 12.91 8.18 -1.93
CA ILE A 81 12.33 7.95 -0.61
C ILE A 81 13.15 6.81 0.00
N GLU A 82 13.86 7.10 1.09
CA GLU A 82 14.57 6.07 1.84
C GLU A 82 13.56 5.04 2.34
N PRO A 83 13.84 3.73 2.24
CA PRO A 83 12.97 2.70 2.80
C PRO A 83 12.85 2.94 4.31
N GLY A 84 11.66 3.35 4.77
CA GLY A 84 11.39 3.70 6.16
C GLY A 84 11.20 5.19 6.44
N SER A 85 11.33 6.07 5.43
CA SER A 85 10.89 7.47 5.58
C SER A 85 9.35 7.53 5.60
N CYS A 86 8.84 8.18 6.64
CA CYS A 86 7.45 8.10 7.09
C CYS A 86 6.45 8.45 5.99
N TRP A 87 5.63 7.45 5.67
CA TRP A 87 4.18 7.56 5.77
C TRP A 87 3.75 6.93 7.09
#